data_AF-A0A0J8QQ16-F1
#
_entry.id   AF-A0A0J8QQ16-F1
#
_cell.length_a   1.000
_cell.length_b   1.000
_cell.length_c   1.000
_cell.angle_alpha   90.00
_cell.angle_beta   90.00
_cell.angle_gamma   90.00
#
_symmetry.space_group_name_H-M   'P 1'
#
loop_
_entity.id
_entity.type
_entity.pdbx_description
1 polymer ?
#
loop_
_entity_poly.entity_id
_entity_poly.type
_entity_poly.pdbx_seq_one_letter_code
_entity_poly.pdbx_strand_id
1 'polypeptide(L)'
;MSCMFSKSVGCTGGFALANGVFAEELRKQGETLKERGVETLSTVVLLRILNLLSKPKLIRHRMCFLRKKSKYISRALGNAGFRILSTPGSPIVCFPVGTVRQVIRFHAEALKEGVAVTGGVPPATPLWGCRIRVCIFATTSWPDIYKLLGTMLRIGQKVGVNGISPISFDAGLLAQQDPEDSMLEVESNSVDSDMLDYVIELSGSTKGLAGNTEVVRTGMESIRKYGIGPCSARWFYGSFDIFIQLERRLANLYPSLVAQSGKCRGMICGDAEITLGSTVAALVQPCSSGSTLNRVFIPNNAPHSVMAGARLNRPSKQVAATFYNAVEDIELPTGHKNVHATLYFETVRNGIPLDLHTFIRKIAPKVKRSGNLTGATIMFDDRNGLGMVGPQSLGYLNLMEAKHGVNFLNDALRPLQCEVEVIVAGSWFDAFGHQGGYVTGSASKVECLTWNTKAFFFSTPPMPVQAAMSDRMLQVLLNKDSKKKAVAWES
;
A
#
# COMPACT_ATOMS: atom_id res chain seq x y z
N MET A 1 16.92 -4.10 17.82
CA MET A 1 16.75 -3.00 16.84
C MET A 1 16.01 -3.56 15.63
N SER A 2 14.99 -2.88 15.12
CA SER A 2 14.36 -3.23 13.84
C SER A 2 14.48 -2.08 12.85
N CYS A 3 14.69 -2.40 11.58
CA CYS A 3 14.76 -1.44 10.49
C CYS A 3 13.90 -1.93 9.32
N MET A 4 13.18 -1.01 8.68
CA MET A 4 12.34 -1.31 7.51
C MET A 4 12.99 -0.76 6.25
N PHE A 5 13.01 -1.56 5.19
CA PHE A 5 13.56 -1.20 3.89
C PHE A 5 12.59 -0.33 3.07
N SER A 6 11.31 -0.39 3.39
CA SER A 6 10.24 0.26 2.63
C SER A 6 10.34 1.79 2.56
N LYS A 7 10.98 2.44 3.54
CA LYS A 7 11.21 3.90 3.56
C LYS A 7 12.64 4.30 3.23
N SER A 8 13.61 3.42 3.47
CA SER A 8 15.02 3.72 3.23
C SER A 8 15.42 3.48 1.78
N VAL A 9 14.96 2.36 1.22
CA VAL A 9 15.40 1.83 -0.07
C VAL A 9 14.27 1.61 -1.07
N GLY A 10 13.01 1.78 -0.62
CA GLY A 10 11.83 1.75 -1.50
C GLY A 10 11.33 0.35 -1.83
N CYS A 11 11.82 -0.68 -1.15
CA CYS A 11 11.45 -2.08 -1.35
C CYS A 11 10.83 -2.69 -0.10
N THR A 12 10.07 -3.76 -0.27
CA THR A 12 9.52 -4.52 0.85
C THR A 12 10.61 -5.20 1.67
N GLY A 13 10.31 -5.39 2.96
CA GLY A 13 11.18 -6.09 3.90
C GLY A 13 11.80 -5.19 4.96
N GLY A 14 12.71 -5.78 5.71
CA GLY A 14 13.43 -5.17 6.81
C GLY A 14 14.34 -6.18 7.49
N PHE A 15 15.04 -5.73 8.52
CA PHE A 15 15.84 -6.61 9.36
C PHE A 15 15.57 -6.32 10.83
N ALA A 16 15.68 -7.36 11.65
CA ALA A 16 15.66 -7.26 13.11
C ALA A 16 16.98 -7.80 13.65
N LEU A 17 17.64 -6.99 14.49
CA LEU A 17 18.78 -7.37 15.29
C LEU A 17 18.32 -7.57 16.73
N ALA A 18 18.53 -8.77 17.26
CA ALA A 18 18.22 -9.13 18.64
C ALA A 18 19.36 -9.96 19.23
N ASN A 19 19.50 -9.94 20.55
CA ASN A 19 20.47 -10.75 21.29
C ASN A 19 19.79 -11.93 22.02
N GLY A 20 20.55 -13.01 22.21
CA GLY A 20 20.14 -14.16 23.02
C GLY A 20 18.79 -14.75 22.61
N VAL A 21 17.93 -14.96 23.60
CA VAL A 21 16.63 -15.64 23.49
C VAL A 21 15.71 -15.00 22.44
N PHE A 22 15.73 -13.67 22.29
CA PHE A 22 14.90 -12.99 21.29
C PHE A 22 15.30 -13.31 19.85
N ALA A 23 16.59 -13.58 19.60
CA ALA A 23 17.06 -13.94 18.26
C ALA A 23 16.63 -15.37 17.86
N GLU A 24 16.55 -16.30 18.82
CA GLU A 24 16.03 -17.65 18.58
C GLU A 24 14.54 -17.63 18.25
N GLU A 25 13.74 -16.85 18.97
CA GLU A 25 12.31 -16.76 18.69
C GLU A 25 12.04 -16.09 17.33
N LEU A 26 12.78 -15.04 16.99
CA LEU A 26 12.72 -14.44 15.65
C LEU A 26 13.18 -15.41 14.55
N ARG A 27 14.13 -16.32 14.83
CA ARG A 27 14.54 -17.37 13.88
C ARG A 27 13.43 -18.37 13.62
N LYS A 28 12.72 -18.83 14.66
CA LYS A 28 11.56 -19.72 14.50
C LYS A 28 10.47 -19.07 13.63
N GLN A 29 10.21 -17.77 13.82
CA GLN A 29 9.31 -17.01 12.93
C GLN A 29 9.87 -16.88 11.50
N GLY A 30 11.19 -16.74 11.36
CA GLY A 30 11.92 -16.73 10.09
C GLY A 30 11.84 -18.04 9.31
N GLU A 31 11.74 -19.19 9.98
CA GLU A 31 11.55 -20.49 9.33
C GLU A 31 10.19 -20.59 8.63
N THR A 32 9.15 -19.98 9.21
CA THR A 32 7.82 -19.86 8.56
C THR A 32 7.87 -18.99 7.29
N LEU A 33 8.76 -17.99 7.22
CA LEU A 33 9.00 -17.19 6.01
C LEU A 33 9.69 -18.01 4.90
N LYS A 34 10.50 -19.01 5.26
CA LYS A 34 11.23 -19.87 4.31
C LYS A 34 10.29 -20.73 3.48
N GLU A 35 9.17 -21.18 4.05
CA GLU A 35 8.18 -22.03 3.38
C GLU A 35 7.32 -21.29 2.36
N ARG A 36 7.07 -19.99 2.58
CA ARG A 36 6.19 -19.17 1.72
C ARG A 36 6.95 -18.35 0.68
N GLY A 37 8.28 -18.31 0.77
CA GLY A 37 9.14 -17.54 -0.13
C GLY A 37 9.11 -16.03 0.16
N VAL A 38 10.08 -15.32 -0.42
CA VAL A 38 10.17 -13.85 -0.40
C VAL A 38 10.08 -13.37 -1.84
N GLU A 39 9.43 -12.21 -2.04
CA GLU A 39 9.35 -11.55 -3.34
C GLU A 39 10.76 -11.31 -3.91
N THR A 40 10.99 -11.76 -5.15
CA THR A 40 12.34 -11.87 -5.74
C THR A 40 12.90 -10.51 -6.18
N LEU A 41 12.07 -9.59 -6.65
CA LEU A 41 12.52 -8.28 -7.15
C LEU A 41 13.04 -7.39 -6.01
N SER A 42 12.36 -7.36 -4.86
CA SER A 42 12.81 -6.66 -3.66
C SER A 42 14.20 -7.13 -3.24
N THR A 43 14.46 -8.44 -3.30
CA THR A 43 15.78 -9.01 -2.96
C THR A 43 16.86 -8.53 -3.92
N VAL A 44 16.61 -8.55 -5.23
CA VAL A 44 17.57 -8.06 -6.24
C VAL A 44 17.87 -6.57 -6.05
N VAL A 45 16.84 -5.76 -5.80
CA VAL A 45 17.02 -4.32 -5.54
C VAL A 45 17.78 -4.07 -4.24
N LEU A 46 17.50 -4.83 -3.18
CA LEU A 46 18.23 -4.74 -1.91
C LEU A 46 19.72 -5.07 -2.10
N LEU A 47 20.03 -6.14 -2.82
CA LEU A 47 21.42 -6.49 -3.15
C LEU A 47 22.09 -5.36 -3.92
N ARG A 48 21.41 -4.76 -4.92
CA ARG A 48 21.96 -3.65 -5.70
C ARG A 48 22.21 -2.42 -4.84
N ILE A 49 21.35 -2.15 -3.87
CA ILE A 49 21.50 -1.01 -2.98
C ILE A 49 22.64 -1.24 -1.99
N LEU A 50 22.78 -2.44 -1.42
CA LEU A 50 23.93 -2.79 -0.58
C LEU A 50 25.25 -2.66 -1.35
N ASN A 51 25.25 -3.05 -2.63
CA ASN A 51 26.39 -2.86 -3.53
C ASN A 51 26.70 -1.37 -3.75
N LEU A 52 25.69 -0.52 -4.02
CA LEU A 52 25.88 0.94 -4.10
C LEU A 52 26.37 1.55 -2.79
N LEU A 53 25.90 1.05 -1.64
CA LEU A 53 26.35 1.47 -0.32
C LEU A 53 27.80 1.04 -0.03
N SER A 54 28.33 0.08 -0.78
CA SER A 54 29.72 -0.37 -0.71
C SER A 54 30.67 0.51 -1.53
N LYS A 55 30.19 1.61 -2.14
CA LYS A 55 30.97 2.61 -2.90
C LYS A 55 31.20 3.88 -2.07
N PRO A 56 32.16 3.91 -1.12
CA PRO A 56 32.32 5.01 -0.18
C PRO A 56 32.68 6.35 -0.84
N LYS A 57 33.44 6.36 -1.95
CA LYS A 57 33.76 7.62 -2.64
C LYS A 57 32.51 8.21 -3.28
N LEU A 58 31.70 7.38 -3.95
CA LEU A 58 30.41 7.80 -4.52
C LEU A 58 29.48 8.40 -3.46
N ILE A 59 29.35 7.73 -2.32
CA ILE A 59 28.49 8.21 -1.22
C ILE A 59 29.00 9.54 -0.68
N ARG A 60 30.31 9.64 -0.40
CA ARG A 60 30.93 10.87 0.11
C ARG A 60 30.73 12.04 -0.85
N HIS A 61 30.92 11.80 -2.15
CA HIS A 61 30.67 12.77 -3.20
C HIS A 61 29.21 13.24 -3.19
N ARG A 62 28.24 12.31 -3.22
CA ARG A 62 26.81 12.62 -3.18
C ARG A 62 26.40 13.40 -1.92
N MET A 63 26.93 13.04 -0.75
CA MET A 63 26.67 13.74 0.50
C MET A 63 27.23 15.17 0.51
N CYS A 64 28.43 15.38 -0.07
CA CYS A 64 29.01 16.71 -0.23
C CYS A 64 28.14 17.59 -1.12
N PHE A 65 27.71 17.07 -2.28
CA PHE A 65 26.83 17.76 -3.21
C PHE A 65 25.48 18.12 -2.61
N LEU A 66 24.84 17.16 -1.91
CA LEU A 66 23.60 17.38 -1.19
C LEU A 66 23.76 18.54 -0.19
N ARG A 67 24.84 18.54 0.61
CA ARG A 67 25.10 19.60 1.58
C ARG A 67 25.36 20.96 0.91
N LYS A 68 26.10 21.00 -0.20
CA LYS A 68 26.34 22.23 -1.01
C LYS A 68 25.00 22.81 -1.51
N LYS A 69 24.18 21.99 -2.17
CA LYS A 69 22.86 22.36 -2.72
C LYS A 69 21.90 22.84 -1.62
N SER A 70 21.82 22.10 -0.51
CA SER A 70 21.00 22.47 0.65
C SER A 70 21.40 23.80 1.28
N LYS A 71 22.71 24.08 1.42
CA LYS A 71 23.19 25.37 1.92
C LYS A 71 22.80 26.51 0.97
N TYR A 72 22.95 26.30 -0.34
CA TYR A 72 22.58 27.30 -1.34
C TYR A 72 21.08 27.63 -1.29
N ILE A 73 20.22 26.61 -1.32
CA ILE A 73 18.76 26.79 -1.26
C ILE A 73 18.33 27.49 0.04
N SER A 74 18.88 27.04 1.16
CA SER A 74 18.61 27.63 2.48
C SER A 74 18.99 29.12 2.51
N ARG A 75 20.15 29.49 1.98
CA ARG A 75 20.60 30.89 1.90
C ARG A 75 19.76 31.71 0.92
N ALA A 76 19.48 31.18 -0.26
CA ALA A 76 18.71 31.88 -1.30
C ALA A 76 17.29 32.19 -0.84
N LEU A 77 16.60 31.23 -0.24
CA LEU A 77 15.27 31.45 0.35
C LEU A 77 15.34 32.39 1.55
N GLY A 78 16.37 32.28 2.40
CA GLY A 78 16.59 33.21 3.51
C GLY A 78 16.75 34.66 3.04
N ASN A 79 17.56 34.90 2.00
CA ASN A 79 17.76 36.21 1.40
C ASN A 79 16.47 36.76 0.77
N ALA A 80 15.63 35.89 0.22
CA ALA A 80 14.30 36.25 -0.28
C ALA A 80 13.28 36.58 0.83
N GLY A 81 13.65 36.38 2.10
CA GLY A 81 12.83 36.73 3.26
C GLY A 81 12.09 35.56 3.90
N PHE A 82 12.29 34.32 3.43
CA PHE A 82 11.73 33.14 4.11
C PHE A 82 12.44 32.90 5.45
N ARG A 83 11.66 32.70 6.52
CA ARG A 83 12.21 32.29 7.81
C ARG A 83 12.58 30.81 7.80
N ILE A 84 13.84 30.50 7.53
CA ILE A 84 14.34 29.13 7.50
C ILE A 84 14.48 28.57 8.93
N LEU A 85 13.84 27.44 9.19
CA LEU A 85 13.85 26.74 10.47
C LEU A 85 14.89 25.61 10.52
N SER A 86 15.31 25.11 9.36
CA SER A 86 16.28 24.03 9.23
C SER A 86 17.72 24.53 9.36
N THR A 87 18.59 23.73 9.98
CA THR A 87 20.03 24.02 10.04
C THR A 87 20.65 24.12 8.64
N PRO A 88 21.56 25.09 8.38
CA PRO A 88 22.23 25.23 7.09
C PRO A 88 22.92 23.93 6.62
N GLY A 89 22.54 23.45 5.43
CA GLY A 89 23.03 22.20 4.85
C GLY A 89 22.19 20.96 5.19
N SER A 90 21.09 21.12 5.92
CA SER A 90 20.08 20.07 6.07
C SER A 90 19.49 19.68 4.70
N PRO A 91 19.34 18.38 4.38
CA PRO A 91 18.68 17.93 3.15
C PRO A 91 17.19 18.27 3.10
N ILE A 92 16.61 18.65 4.24
CA ILE A 92 15.24 19.11 4.34
C ILE A 92 15.27 20.59 4.73
N VAL A 93 14.92 21.46 3.80
CA VAL A 93 14.80 22.91 4.04
C VAL A 93 13.36 23.22 4.42
N CYS A 94 13.16 23.89 5.56
CA CYS A 94 11.83 24.09 6.12
C CYS A 94 11.58 25.54 6.51
N PHE A 95 10.39 26.07 6.22
CA PHE A 95 9.96 27.41 6.59
C PHE A 95 8.48 27.43 6.98
N PRO A 96 8.04 28.30 7.90
CA PRO A 96 6.65 28.42 8.30
C PRO A 96 5.84 29.12 7.20
N VAL A 97 4.59 28.71 7.07
CA VAL A 97 3.60 29.37 6.19
C VAL A 97 2.33 29.79 6.95
N GLY A 98 2.15 29.33 8.20
CA GLY A 98 1.06 29.75 9.07
C GLY A 98 0.00 28.67 9.26
N THR A 99 -1.06 28.72 8.46
CA THR A 99 -2.26 27.87 8.62
C THR A 99 -2.23 26.60 7.75
N VAL A 100 -3.09 25.64 8.10
CA VAL A 100 -3.35 24.43 7.29
C VAL A 100 -3.80 24.80 5.87
N ARG A 101 -4.68 25.80 5.74
CA ARG A 101 -5.18 26.28 4.44
C ARG A 101 -4.04 26.83 3.57
N GLN A 102 -3.12 27.58 4.16
CA GLN A 102 -1.95 28.11 3.45
C GLN A 102 -1.02 26.98 2.99
N VAL A 103 -0.76 25.97 3.83
CA VAL A 103 0.01 24.78 3.43
C VAL A 103 -0.62 24.08 2.23
N ILE A 104 -1.93 23.79 2.29
CA ILE A 104 -2.64 23.08 1.21
C ILE A 104 -2.58 23.89 -0.09
N ARG A 105 -2.82 25.21 -0.01
CA ARG A 105 -2.74 26.09 -1.18
C ARG A 105 -1.33 26.16 -1.75
N PHE A 106 -0.32 26.30 -0.89
CA PHE A 106 1.08 26.35 -1.31
C PHE A 106 1.47 25.06 -2.03
N HIS A 107 1.12 23.89 -1.46
CA HIS A 107 1.37 22.59 -2.07
C HIS A 107 0.69 22.46 -3.44
N ALA A 108 -0.61 22.77 -3.52
CA ALA A 108 -1.38 22.63 -4.75
C ALA A 108 -0.86 23.53 -5.88
N GLU A 109 -0.45 24.76 -5.57
CA GLU A 109 0.14 25.68 -6.55
C GLU A 109 1.55 25.23 -6.98
N ALA A 110 2.36 24.73 -6.05
CA ALA A 110 3.69 24.21 -6.39
C ALA A 110 3.60 23.02 -7.32
N LEU A 111 2.64 22.12 -7.07
CA LEU A 111 2.41 20.95 -7.89
C LEU A 111 2.01 21.32 -9.33
N LYS A 112 1.21 22.37 -9.53
CA LYS A 112 0.86 22.88 -10.87
C LYS A 112 2.07 23.37 -11.66
N GLU A 113 3.09 23.90 -10.98
CA GLU A 113 4.35 24.32 -11.59
C GLU A 113 5.36 23.15 -11.73
N GLY A 114 4.96 21.94 -11.36
CA GLY A 114 5.77 20.72 -11.43
C GLY A 114 6.79 20.60 -10.29
N VAL A 115 6.53 21.21 -9.13
CA VAL A 115 7.38 21.13 -7.93
C VAL A 115 6.59 20.51 -6.78
N ALA A 116 7.05 19.36 -6.29
CA ALA A 116 6.43 18.69 -5.14
C ALA A 116 7.06 19.17 -3.81
N VAL A 117 6.24 19.63 -2.87
CA VAL A 117 6.65 20.05 -1.53
C VAL A 117 5.77 19.42 -0.45
N THR A 118 6.31 19.17 0.76
CA THR A 118 5.50 18.60 1.85
C THR A 118 5.03 19.67 2.82
N GLY A 119 3.83 19.46 3.38
CA GLY A 119 3.31 20.24 4.49
C GLY A 119 3.50 19.53 5.83
N GLY A 120 3.94 20.26 6.84
CA GLY A 120 3.76 19.90 8.25
C GLY A 120 2.56 20.64 8.82
N VAL A 121 1.54 19.90 9.24
CA VAL A 121 0.28 20.39 9.82
C VAL A 121 0.03 19.71 11.18
N PRO A 122 -0.91 20.21 12.01
CA PRO A 122 -1.31 19.53 13.24
C PRO A 122 -1.72 18.07 12.99
N PRO A 123 -1.40 17.15 13.93
CA PRO A 123 -0.79 17.39 15.24
C PRO A 123 0.74 17.53 15.22
N ALA A 124 1.41 17.40 14.06
CA ALA A 124 2.87 17.45 13.96
C ALA A 124 3.47 18.88 14.07
N THR A 125 2.62 19.90 14.10
CA THR A 125 2.96 21.31 14.34
C THR A 125 1.87 21.98 15.16
N PRO A 126 2.16 23.11 15.84
CA PRO A 126 1.12 23.99 16.38
C PRO A 126 0.14 24.45 15.29
N LEU A 127 -1.08 24.82 15.68
CA LEU A 127 -2.18 25.20 14.77
C LEU A 127 -1.79 26.31 13.77
N TRP A 128 -1.08 27.33 14.26
CA TRP A 128 -0.59 28.48 13.48
C TRP A 128 0.89 28.37 13.09
N GLY A 129 1.50 27.22 13.36
CA GLY A 129 2.91 26.92 13.09
C GLY A 129 3.09 25.95 11.93
N CYS A 130 2.10 25.87 11.02
CA CYS A 130 2.18 25.00 9.87
C CYS A 130 3.33 25.45 8.95
N ARG A 131 4.01 24.49 8.34
CA ARG A 131 5.28 24.71 7.64
C ARG A 131 5.37 23.92 6.35
N ILE A 132 6.10 24.45 5.38
CA ILE A 132 6.49 23.73 4.18
C ILE A 132 7.87 23.11 4.40
N ARG A 133 8.07 21.88 3.91
CA ARG A 133 9.37 21.21 3.87
C ARG A 133 9.68 20.81 2.44
N VAL A 134 10.86 21.24 2.00
CA VAL A 134 11.45 20.97 0.70
C VAL A 134 12.54 19.93 0.90
N CYS A 135 12.36 18.75 0.31
CA CYS A 135 13.33 17.66 0.35
C CYS A 135 14.26 17.77 -0.86
N ILE A 136 15.56 17.88 -0.61
CA ILE A 136 16.58 18.08 -1.63
C ILE A 136 17.32 16.76 -1.83
N PHE A 137 17.58 16.41 -3.09
CA PHE A 137 18.32 15.21 -3.43
C PHE A 137 19.71 15.57 -3.96
N ALA A 138 20.69 14.68 -3.75
CA ALA A 138 22.02 14.85 -4.30
C ALA A 138 21.99 14.94 -5.84
N THR A 139 21.04 14.24 -6.47
CA THR A 139 20.83 14.14 -7.91
C THR A 139 20.02 15.28 -8.52
N THR A 140 19.40 16.17 -7.73
CA THR A 140 18.61 17.30 -8.25
C THR A 140 19.52 18.24 -9.07
N SER A 141 19.15 18.56 -10.30
CA SER A 141 19.97 19.40 -11.17
C SER A 141 19.95 20.88 -10.72
N TRP A 142 20.97 21.66 -11.05
CA TRP A 142 20.97 23.11 -10.77
C TRP A 142 19.83 23.88 -11.47
N PRO A 143 19.46 23.57 -12.73
CA PRO A 143 18.25 24.13 -13.35
C PRO A 143 16.96 23.83 -12.56
N ASP A 144 16.82 22.61 -12.02
CA ASP A 144 15.65 22.27 -11.18
C ASP A 144 15.66 23.07 -9.87
N ILE A 145 16.83 23.29 -9.27
CA ILE A 145 16.98 24.15 -8.09
C ILE A 145 16.57 25.59 -8.40
N TYR A 146 16.98 26.11 -9.55
CA TYR A 146 16.59 27.45 -9.99
C TYR A 146 15.07 27.56 -10.17
N LYS A 147 14.47 26.60 -10.87
CA LYS A 147 13.01 26.51 -11.04
C LYS A 147 12.30 26.43 -9.69
N LEU A 148 12.79 25.59 -8.78
CA LEU A 148 12.28 25.45 -7.41
C LEU A 148 12.28 26.80 -6.68
N LEU A 149 13.41 27.51 -6.65
CA LEU A 149 13.54 28.80 -5.96
C LEU A 149 12.54 29.84 -6.49
N GLY A 150 12.45 29.98 -7.82
CA GLY A 150 11.49 30.88 -8.45
C GLY A 150 10.04 30.51 -8.13
N THR A 151 9.72 29.21 -8.13
CA THR A 151 8.39 28.69 -7.78
C THR A 151 8.04 29.00 -6.32
N MET A 152 8.96 28.75 -5.38
CA MET A 152 8.74 29.04 -3.96
C MET A 152 8.48 30.53 -3.73
N LEU A 153 9.24 31.42 -4.37
CA LEU A 153 9.07 32.86 -4.23
C LEU A 153 7.69 33.33 -4.70
N ARG A 154 7.30 32.96 -5.93
CA ARG A 154 6.00 33.32 -6.52
C ARG A 154 4.83 32.86 -5.64
N ILE A 155 4.89 31.60 -5.20
CA ILE A 155 3.81 31.01 -4.39
C ILE A 155 3.80 31.60 -2.98
N GLY A 156 4.98 31.82 -2.38
CA GLY A 156 5.10 32.45 -1.08
C GLY A 156 4.44 33.83 -1.04
N GLN A 157 4.64 34.65 -2.08
CA GLN A 157 3.96 35.93 -2.24
C GLN A 157 2.44 35.75 -2.41
N LYS A 158 2.02 34.84 -3.29
CA LYS A 158 0.60 34.56 -3.57
C LYS A 158 -0.18 34.05 -2.36
N VAL A 159 0.46 33.29 -1.48
CA VAL A 159 -0.14 32.69 -0.27
C VAL A 159 -0.02 33.62 0.94
N GLY A 160 0.70 34.74 0.82
CA GLY A 160 0.87 35.73 1.88
C GLY A 160 1.82 35.26 2.99
N VAL A 161 2.95 34.66 2.63
CA VAL A 161 4.00 34.30 3.59
C VAL A 161 4.77 35.57 3.98
N ASN A 162 4.87 35.83 5.28
CA ASN A 162 5.44 37.07 5.81
C ASN A 162 6.93 37.24 5.48
N GLY A 163 7.33 38.47 5.16
CA GLY A 163 8.73 38.87 5.00
C GLY A 163 9.30 38.68 3.60
N ILE A 164 8.54 38.17 2.63
CA ILE A 164 9.05 37.89 1.30
C ILE A 164 9.24 39.18 0.49
N SER A 165 10.46 39.38 0.00
CA SER A 165 10.80 40.46 -0.93
C SER A 165 10.81 39.98 -2.38
N PRO A 166 10.41 40.80 -3.37
CA PRO A 166 10.55 40.45 -4.77
C PRO A 166 12.02 40.50 -5.17
N ILE A 167 12.65 39.33 -5.29
CA ILE A 167 14.05 39.18 -5.72
C ILE A 167 14.08 38.30 -6.97
N SER A 168 14.86 38.68 -7.98
CA SER A 168 15.18 37.80 -9.10
C SER A 168 16.39 36.94 -8.75
N PHE A 169 16.28 35.62 -8.90
CA PHE A 169 17.45 34.74 -8.81
C PHE A 169 18.25 34.84 -10.12
N ASP A 170 19.56 35.02 -10.01
CA ASP A 170 20.47 34.99 -11.16
C ASP A 170 20.95 33.55 -11.41
N ALA A 171 20.69 33.04 -12.62
CA ALA A 171 21.11 31.71 -13.05
C ALA A 171 22.64 31.62 -13.21
N GLY A 172 23.34 32.74 -13.46
CA GLY A 172 24.80 32.79 -13.62
C GLY A 172 25.58 32.52 -12.32
N LEU A 173 24.92 32.59 -11.16
CA LEU A 173 25.49 32.28 -9.85
C LEU A 173 25.28 30.82 -9.41
N LEU A 174 24.68 29.98 -10.27
CA LEU A 174 24.60 28.55 -10.02
C LEU A 174 26.02 27.96 -10.06
N ALA A 175 26.37 27.16 -9.06
CA ALA A 175 27.66 26.49 -9.10
C ALA A 175 27.72 25.57 -10.35
N GLN A 176 28.85 25.59 -11.05
CA GLN A 176 29.07 24.65 -12.14
C GLN A 176 28.97 23.21 -11.61
N GLN A 177 28.47 22.31 -12.45
CA GLN A 177 28.43 20.88 -12.12
C GLN A 177 29.88 20.38 -12.16
N ASP A 178 30.43 19.95 -11.01
CA ASP A 178 31.79 19.39 -11.01
C ASP A 178 31.80 18.19 -11.97
N PRO A 179 32.81 18.04 -12.85
CA PRO A 179 32.93 16.88 -13.72
C PRO A 179 32.94 15.59 -12.88
N GLU A 180 32.36 14.50 -13.41
CA GLU A 180 32.43 13.20 -12.77
C GLU A 180 33.90 12.80 -12.60
N ASP A 181 34.29 12.48 -11.37
CA ASP A 181 35.67 12.17 -11.01
C ASP A 181 36.03 10.78 -11.56
N SER A 182 37.05 10.69 -12.42
CA SER A 182 37.57 9.43 -12.97
C SER A 182 37.82 8.33 -11.92
N MET A 183 38.12 8.70 -10.67
CA MET A 183 38.28 7.75 -9.57
C MET A 183 36.96 7.12 -9.09
N LEU A 184 35.82 7.79 -9.30
CA LEU A 184 34.48 7.27 -9.02
C LEU A 184 34.06 6.23 -10.06
N GLU A 185 34.45 6.42 -11.32
CA GLU A 185 34.17 5.47 -12.40
C GLU A 185 34.90 4.14 -12.15
N VAL A 186 36.18 4.20 -11.77
CA VAL A 186 36.98 2.99 -11.46
C VAL A 186 36.41 2.21 -10.28
N GLU A 187 36.07 2.87 -9.15
CA GLU A 187 35.41 2.23 -8.00
C GLU A 187 34.05 1.64 -8.40
N SER A 188 33.31 2.33 -9.27
CA SER A 188 32.00 1.86 -9.72
C SER A 188 32.10 0.59 -10.57
N ASN A 189 33.06 0.53 -11.48
CA ASN A 189 33.28 -0.61 -12.36
C ASN A 189 33.72 -1.87 -11.60
N SER A 190 34.63 -1.74 -10.63
CA SER A 190 35.10 -2.90 -9.86
C SER A 190 33.97 -3.54 -9.05
N VAL A 191 33.22 -2.73 -8.32
CA VAL A 191 32.14 -3.19 -7.43
C VAL A 191 30.95 -3.75 -8.23
N ASP A 192 30.71 -3.25 -9.45
CA ASP A 192 29.62 -3.74 -10.30
C ASP A 192 29.94 -5.08 -10.98
N SER A 193 31.20 -5.34 -11.33
CA SER A 193 31.64 -6.61 -11.93
C SER A 193 31.38 -7.79 -10.98
N ASP A 194 31.82 -7.68 -9.73
CA ASP A 194 31.67 -8.74 -8.72
C ASP A 194 30.19 -9.11 -8.48
N MET A 195 29.30 -8.13 -8.57
CA MET A 195 27.86 -8.35 -8.40
C MET A 195 27.22 -9.01 -9.62
N LEU A 196 27.64 -8.62 -10.83
CA LEU A 196 27.10 -9.16 -12.06
C LEU A 196 27.37 -10.66 -12.14
N ASP A 197 28.58 -11.09 -11.80
CA ASP A 197 28.97 -12.50 -11.76
C ASP A 197 28.12 -13.30 -10.76
N TYR A 198 27.89 -12.75 -9.56
CA TYR A 198 27.04 -13.37 -8.55
C TYR A 198 25.56 -13.47 -8.97
N VAL A 199 25.02 -12.44 -9.63
CA VAL A 199 23.61 -12.46 -10.12
C VAL A 199 23.44 -13.44 -11.28
N ILE A 200 24.43 -13.56 -12.17
CA ILE A 200 24.42 -14.55 -13.26
C ILE A 200 24.39 -15.96 -12.66
N GLU A 201 25.20 -16.25 -11.64
CA GLU A 201 25.22 -17.53 -10.93
C GLU A 201 23.86 -17.87 -10.29
N LEU A 202 23.17 -16.87 -9.72
CA LEU A 202 21.84 -17.02 -9.09
C LEU A 202 20.67 -17.14 -10.08
N SER A 203 20.84 -16.80 -11.36
CA SER A 203 19.75 -16.72 -12.33
C SER A 203 19.22 -18.08 -12.84
N GLY A 204 19.57 -19.17 -12.16
CA GLY A 204 19.12 -20.54 -12.47
C GLY A 204 17.65 -20.80 -12.15
N SER A 205 16.84 -20.92 -13.22
CA SER A 205 15.50 -21.53 -13.31
C SER A 205 14.31 -20.84 -12.61
N THR A 206 13.49 -20.13 -13.38
CA THR A 206 12.09 -19.85 -13.05
C THR A 206 11.17 -20.32 -14.18
N LYS A 207 10.22 -21.20 -13.89
CA LYS A 207 9.14 -21.67 -14.79
C LYS A 207 7.79 -21.30 -14.18
N GLY A 208 6.80 -20.94 -15.01
CA GLY A 208 5.41 -20.69 -14.60
C GLY A 208 4.79 -19.42 -15.21
N LEU A 209 3.61 -19.00 -14.73
CA LEU A 209 2.91 -17.77 -15.15
C LEU A 209 3.77 -16.50 -15.05
N ALA A 210 4.81 -16.52 -14.21
CA ALA A 210 5.84 -15.50 -14.09
C ALA A 210 6.64 -15.24 -15.40
N GLY A 211 6.55 -16.15 -16.39
CA GLY A 211 7.20 -16.04 -17.70
C GLY A 211 6.35 -15.38 -18.79
N ASN A 212 5.18 -14.82 -18.48
CA ASN A 212 4.39 -14.11 -19.48
C ASN A 212 5.17 -12.89 -20.00
N THR A 213 5.64 -12.97 -21.24
CA THR A 213 6.53 -11.98 -21.87
C THR A 213 5.92 -10.59 -21.90
N GLU A 214 4.60 -10.49 -22.01
CA GLU A 214 3.91 -9.21 -21.99
C GLU A 214 3.86 -8.60 -20.59
N VAL A 215 3.59 -9.41 -19.56
CA VAL A 215 3.61 -8.96 -18.15
C VAL A 215 5.01 -8.51 -17.76
N VAL A 216 6.05 -9.28 -18.13
CA VAL A 216 7.46 -8.91 -17.90
C VAL A 216 7.81 -7.61 -18.62
N ARG A 217 7.41 -7.44 -19.89
CA ARG A 217 7.63 -6.19 -20.64
C ARG A 217 6.97 -4.99 -19.95
N THR A 218 5.73 -5.12 -19.50
CA THR A 218 5.04 -4.08 -18.71
C THR A 218 5.80 -3.75 -17.42
N GLY A 219 6.33 -4.77 -16.75
CA GLY A 219 7.18 -4.59 -15.58
C GLY A 219 8.44 -3.75 -15.88
N MET A 220 9.14 -4.06 -16.97
CA MET A 220 10.33 -3.30 -17.40
C MET A 220 10.00 -1.86 -17.76
N GLU A 221 8.89 -1.62 -18.46
CA GLU A 221 8.39 -0.27 -18.79
C GLU A 221 8.04 0.52 -17.54
N SER A 222 7.41 -0.15 -16.56
CA SER A 222 7.11 0.45 -15.26
C SER A 222 8.38 0.85 -14.50
N ILE A 223 9.43 0.02 -14.51
CA ILE A 223 10.72 0.38 -13.89
C ILE A 223 11.32 1.62 -14.56
N ARG A 224 11.28 1.70 -15.90
CA ARG A 224 11.78 2.88 -16.63
C ARG A 224 11.01 4.16 -16.29
N LYS A 225 9.69 4.06 -16.05
CA LYS A 225 8.84 5.22 -15.76
C LYS A 225 8.89 5.64 -14.28
N TYR A 226 8.80 4.70 -13.35
CA TYR A 226 8.60 4.98 -11.92
C TYR A 226 9.81 4.69 -11.05
N GLY A 227 10.82 4.01 -11.58
CA GLY A 227 11.90 3.44 -10.79
C GLY A 227 11.44 2.27 -9.92
N ILE A 228 12.17 2.05 -8.83
CA ILE A 228 12.00 0.87 -7.96
C ILE A 228 10.84 1.00 -6.97
N GLY A 229 10.56 2.19 -6.46
CA GLY A 229 9.56 2.33 -5.42
C GLY A 229 9.36 3.74 -4.89
N PRO A 230 8.26 3.96 -4.15
CA PRO A 230 7.82 5.27 -3.70
C PRO A 230 8.62 5.87 -2.52
N CYS A 231 9.32 5.04 -1.72
CA CYS A 231 9.98 5.44 -0.46
C CYS A 231 9.10 6.27 0.49
N SER A 232 7.78 6.18 0.36
CA SER A 232 6.81 7.07 1.02
C SER A 232 5.46 6.37 1.10
N ALA A 233 4.63 6.76 2.07
CA ALA A 233 3.28 6.23 2.22
C ALA A 233 2.33 6.83 1.15
N ARG A 234 1.20 6.16 0.90
CA ARG A 234 0.18 6.54 -0.10
C ARG A 234 -0.25 8.01 0.02
N TRP A 235 -0.45 8.50 1.24
CA TRP A 235 -0.94 9.85 1.52
C TRP A 235 0.07 10.99 1.34
N PHE A 236 1.34 10.68 1.10
CA PHE A 236 2.40 11.67 0.89
C PHE A 236 2.84 11.68 -0.57
N TYR A 237 3.97 11.03 -0.89
CA TYR A 237 4.49 10.91 -2.25
C TYR A 237 4.41 9.49 -2.79
N GLY A 238 3.80 8.57 -2.03
CA GLY A 238 3.73 7.17 -2.40
C GLY A 238 2.60 6.82 -3.35
N SER A 239 2.01 7.78 -4.05
CA SER A 239 0.87 7.51 -4.93
C SER A 239 1.23 7.76 -6.38
N PHE A 240 1.37 6.67 -7.14
CA PHE A 240 1.53 6.68 -8.59
C PHE A 240 0.18 6.43 -9.28
N ASP A 241 0.06 6.94 -10.51
CA ASP A 241 -1.07 6.73 -11.43
C ASP A 241 -1.36 5.24 -11.65
N ILE A 242 -0.34 4.39 -11.74
CA ILE A 242 -0.53 2.93 -11.91
C ILE A 242 -1.30 2.29 -10.75
N PHE A 243 -1.12 2.77 -9.51
CA PHE A 243 -1.89 2.29 -8.36
C PHE A 243 -3.37 2.65 -8.51
N ILE A 244 -3.65 3.88 -8.93
CA ILE A 244 -5.02 4.37 -9.14
C ILE A 244 -5.69 3.59 -10.28
N GLN A 245 -4.94 3.29 -11.35
CA GLN A 245 -5.43 2.46 -12.46
C GLN A 245 -5.81 1.05 -11.98
N LEU A 246 -4.93 0.38 -11.24
CA LEU A 246 -5.20 -0.95 -10.70
C LEU A 246 -6.39 -0.94 -9.73
N GLU A 247 -6.49 0.06 -8.85
CA GLU A 247 -7.62 0.24 -7.93
C GLU A 247 -8.95 0.47 -8.66
N ARG A 248 -8.94 1.20 -9.78
CA ARG A 248 -10.13 1.38 -10.64
C ARG A 248 -10.53 0.08 -11.35
N ARG A 249 -9.56 -0.75 -11.75
CA ARG A 249 -9.85 -2.06 -12.34
C ARG A 249 -10.47 -2.99 -11.31
N LEU A 250 -9.87 -3.07 -10.13
CA LEU A 250 -10.42 -3.82 -8.99
C LEU A 250 -11.86 -3.41 -8.65
N ALA A 251 -12.13 -2.12 -8.63
CA ALA A 251 -13.45 -1.58 -8.33
C ALA A 251 -14.56 -2.09 -9.27
N ASN A 252 -14.22 -2.51 -10.48
CA ASN A 252 -15.18 -2.99 -11.49
C ASN A 252 -14.98 -4.47 -11.82
N LEU A 253 -14.20 -5.20 -11.02
CA LEU A 253 -13.81 -6.57 -11.32
C LEU A 253 -14.97 -7.56 -11.23
N TYR A 254 -15.90 -7.32 -10.30
CA TYR A 254 -17.01 -8.24 -9.98
C TYR A 254 -18.36 -7.55 -10.16
N PRO A 255 -19.08 -7.81 -11.27
CA PRO A 255 -20.44 -7.32 -11.48
C PRO A 255 -21.39 -7.58 -10.31
N SER A 256 -21.30 -8.73 -9.63
CA SER A 256 -22.18 -9.04 -8.51
C SER A 256 -21.95 -8.13 -7.31
N LEU A 257 -20.69 -7.75 -7.08
CA LEU A 257 -20.32 -6.83 -6.02
C LEU A 257 -20.86 -5.44 -6.31
N VAL A 258 -20.74 -4.98 -7.57
CA VAL A 258 -21.31 -3.69 -8.01
C VAL A 258 -22.84 -3.69 -7.90
N ALA A 259 -23.49 -4.78 -8.29
CA ALA A 259 -24.95 -4.91 -8.18
C ALA A 259 -25.45 -4.89 -6.72
N GLN A 260 -24.65 -5.38 -5.77
CA GLN A 260 -24.99 -5.42 -4.35
C GLN A 260 -24.62 -4.13 -3.60
N SER A 261 -23.41 -3.62 -3.83
CA SER A 261 -22.80 -2.51 -3.09
C SER A 261 -22.90 -1.15 -3.81
N GLY A 262 -23.41 -1.12 -5.04
CA GLY A 262 -23.42 0.06 -5.89
C GLY A 262 -22.02 0.43 -6.38
N LYS A 263 -21.66 1.72 -6.30
CA LYS A 263 -20.32 2.17 -6.72
C LYS A 263 -19.26 1.56 -5.82
N CYS A 264 -18.37 0.78 -6.41
CA CYS A 264 -17.26 0.14 -5.71
C CYS A 264 -15.95 0.93 -5.81
N ARG A 265 -14.99 0.56 -4.97
CA ARG A 265 -13.60 1.05 -5.00
C ARG A 265 -12.63 -0.09 -4.67
N GLY A 266 -11.41 -0.01 -5.19
CA GLY A 266 -10.28 -0.84 -4.75
C GLY A 266 -9.31 -0.05 -3.88
N MET A 267 -8.63 -0.74 -2.96
CA MET A 267 -7.39 -0.28 -2.32
C MET A 267 -6.34 -1.36 -2.45
N ILE A 268 -5.10 -0.97 -2.76
CA ILE A 268 -3.95 -1.89 -2.82
C ILE A 268 -2.91 -1.54 -1.76
N CYS A 269 -2.23 -2.57 -1.27
CA CYS A 269 -1.32 -2.49 -0.14
C CYS A 269 -0.05 -3.31 -0.41
N GLY A 270 1.04 -2.99 0.29
CA GLY A 270 2.37 -3.53 0.01
C GLY A 270 2.57 -5.01 0.35
N ASP A 271 1.70 -5.63 1.14
CA ASP A 271 1.81 -7.03 1.55
C ASP A 271 0.43 -7.64 1.83
N ALA A 272 0.17 -8.87 1.37
CA ALA A 272 -1.14 -9.50 1.45
C ALA A 272 -1.57 -9.84 2.89
N GLU A 273 -0.67 -10.37 3.71
CA GLU A 273 -0.98 -10.78 5.08
C GLU A 273 -1.19 -9.57 5.99
N ILE A 274 -0.34 -8.54 5.85
CA ILE A 274 -0.50 -7.27 6.57
C ILE A 274 -1.79 -6.57 6.13
N THR A 275 -2.16 -6.65 4.85
CA THR A 275 -3.44 -6.11 4.35
C THR A 275 -4.62 -6.79 5.01
N LEU A 276 -4.63 -8.12 5.00
CA LEU A 276 -5.72 -8.90 5.56
C LEU A 276 -5.87 -8.65 7.06
N GLY A 277 -4.79 -8.79 7.82
CA GLY A 277 -4.79 -8.56 9.27
C GLY A 277 -5.13 -7.11 9.65
N SER A 278 -4.61 -6.11 8.92
CA SER A 278 -4.94 -4.71 9.20
C SER A 278 -6.38 -4.36 8.83
N THR A 279 -6.94 -4.99 7.79
CA THR A 279 -8.34 -4.80 7.40
C THR A 279 -9.26 -5.38 8.48
N VAL A 280 -8.97 -6.60 8.95
CA VAL A 280 -9.69 -7.20 10.08
C VAL A 280 -9.58 -6.30 11.32
N ALA A 281 -8.38 -5.80 11.64
CA ALA A 281 -8.20 -4.86 12.75
C ALA A 281 -9.02 -3.57 12.56
N ALA A 282 -9.21 -3.07 11.34
CA ALA A 282 -10.08 -1.93 11.08
C ALA A 282 -11.57 -2.27 11.27
N LEU A 283 -11.98 -3.49 10.93
CA LEU A 283 -13.36 -3.97 11.10
C LEU A 283 -13.70 -4.34 12.55
N VAL A 284 -12.71 -4.65 13.38
CA VAL A 284 -12.88 -4.96 14.83
C VAL A 284 -12.86 -3.67 15.67
N GLN A 285 -13.26 -2.54 15.10
CA GLN A 285 -13.38 -1.27 15.83
C GLN A 285 -14.83 -1.01 16.25
N PRO A 286 -15.07 -0.19 17.29
CA PRO A 286 -16.42 0.25 17.62
C PRO A 286 -17.08 0.92 16.42
N CYS A 287 -18.37 0.66 16.23
CA CYS A 287 -19.15 1.40 15.25
C CYS A 287 -19.18 2.88 15.64
N SER A 288 -19.28 3.78 14.65
CA SER A 288 -19.35 5.22 14.92
C SER A 288 -20.54 5.60 15.82
N SER A 289 -21.61 4.82 15.78
CA SER A 289 -22.72 4.89 16.73
C SER A 289 -22.36 4.16 18.02
N GLY A 290 -22.10 4.92 19.10
CA GLY A 290 -21.72 4.38 20.41
C GLY A 290 -22.77 3.50 21.10
N SER A 291 -23.99 3.42 20.55
CA SER A 291 -25.05 2.51 21.02
C SER A 291 -25.07 1.16 20.30
N THR A 292 -24.30 0.99 19.24
CA THR A 292 -24.28 -0.24 18.42
C THR A 292 -23.13 -1.15 18.84
N LEU A 293 -23.45 -2.40 19.11
CA LEU A 293 -22.46 -3.42 19.40
C LEU A 293 -21.89 -4.01 18.11
N ASN A 294 -20.57 -4.05 17.97
CA ASN A 294 -19.93 -4.79 16.90
C ASN A 294 -19.56 -6.20 17.39
N ARG A 295 -20.00 -7.24 16.70
CA ARG A 295 -19.67 -8.63 16.98
C ARG A 295 -18.98 -9.23 15.78
N VAL A 296 -17.72 -9.62 15.97
CA VAL A 296 -16.87 -10.13 14.90
C VAL A 296 -16.73 -11.63 15.05
N PHE A 297 -16.99 -12.39 13.99
CA PHE A 297 -16.94 -13.85 14.01
C PHE A 297 -15.88 -14.35 13.04
N ILE A 298 -14.91 -15.09 13.58
CA ILE A 298 -13.75 -15.59 12.83
C ILE A 298 -13.58 -17.08 13.14
N PRO A 299 -13.44 -17.97 12.14
CA PRO A 299 -13.21 -19.37 12.41
C PRO A 299 -11.81 -19.59 13.02
N ASN A 300 -11.65 -20.57 13.91
CA ASN A 300 -10.37 -20.88 14.58
C ASN A 300 -9.26 -21.30 13.62
N ASN A 301 -9.62 -21.75 12.42
CA ASN A 301 -8.68 -22.10 11.36
C ASN A 301 -8.37 -20.95 10.39
N ALA A 302 -8.81 -19.72 10.67
CA ALA A 302 -8.47 -18.56 9.86
C ALA A 302 -6.94 -18.33 9.84
N PRO A 303 -6.40 -17.66 8.79
CA PRO A 303 -4.99 -17.32 8.72
C PRO A 303 -4.48 -16.59 9.96
N HIS A 304 -3.21 -16.81 10.32
CA HIS A 304 -2.60 -16.18 11.50
C HIS A 304 -2.71 -14.65 11.49
N SER A 305 -2.58 -14.03 10.31
CA SER A 305 -2.75 -12.58 10.13
C SER A 305 -4.14 -12.07 10.50
N VAL A 306 -5.20 -12.83 10.18
CA VAL A 306 -6.60 -12.54 10.54
C VAL A 306 -6.77 -12.61 12.06
N MET A 307 -6.27 -13.68 12.68
CA MET A 307 -6.33 -13.85 14.12
C MET A 307 -5.57 -12.74 14.85
N ALA A 308 -4.37 -12.38 14.38
CA ALA A 308 -3.58 -11.29 14.92
C ALA A 308 -4.30 -9.94 14.76
N GLY A 309 -4.90 -9.69 13.59
CA GLY A 309 -5.69 -8.49 13.32
C GLY A 309 -6.87 -8.33 14.26
N ALA A 310 -7.61 -9.40 14.52
CA ALA A 310 -8.74 -9.42 15.44
C ALA A 310 -8.35 -9.13 16.90
N ARG A 311 -7.12 -9.48 17.28
CA ARG A 311 -6.57 -9.26 18.63
C ARG A 311 -5.82 -7.94 18.78
N LEU A 312 -5.61 -7.19 17.69
CA LEU A 312 -4.78 -5.99 17.69
C LEU A 312 -5.42 -4.80 18.41
N ASN A 313 -6.75 -4.75 18.47
CA ASN A 313 -7.48 -3.65 19.09
C ASN A 313 -7.55 -3.81 20.61
N ARG A 314 -7.59 -2.65 21.29
CA ARG A 314 -7.80 -2.62 22.74
C ARG A 314 -9.19 -3.20 23.06
N PRO A 315 -9.33 -4.00 24.13
CA PRO A 315 -10.62 -4.49 24.58
C PRO A 315 -11.61 -3.34 24.78
N SER A 316 -12.84 -3.51 24.26
CA SER A 316 -13.93 -2.56 24.40
C SER A 316 -15.21 -3.30 24.75
N LYS A 317 -16.08 -2.72 25.57
CA LYS A 317 -17.41 -3.29 25.86
C LYS A 317 -18.32 -3.31 24.61
N GLN A 318 -18.02 -2.45 23.63
CA GLN A 318 -18.80 -2.34 22.39
C GLN A 318 -18.41 -3.38 21.34
N VAL A 319 -17.19 -3.95 21.43
CA VAL A 319 -16.66 -4.87 20.40
C VAL A 319 -16.23 -6.18 21.03
N ALA A 320 -16.66 -7.29 20.45
CA ALA A 320 -16.13 -8.61 20.81
C ALA A 320 -15.82 -9.41 19.54
N ALA A 321 -14.62 -9.96 19.47
CA ALA A 321 -14.24 -10.94 18.46
C ALA A 321 -14.39 -12.34 19.05
N THR A 322 -15.26 -13.14 18.44
CA THR A 322 -15.55 -14.52 18.82
C THR A 322 -14.92 -15.46 17.79
N PHE A 323 -14.14 -16.41 18.30
CA PHE A 323 -13.55 -17.46 17.48
C PHE A 323 -14.39 -18.73 17.57
N TYR A 324 -14.67 -19.38 16.45
CA TYR A 324 -15.58 -20.53 16.37
C TYR A 324 -14.99 -21.71 15.59
N ASN A 325 -15.45 -22.93 15.88
CA ASN A 325 -15.02 -24.14 15.14
C ASN A 325 -16.01 -24.46 14.02
N ALA A 326 -17.31 -24.36 14.32
CA ALA A 326 -18.40 -24.58 13.40
C ALA A 326 -19.31 -23.33 13.32
N VAL A 327 -19.94 -23.11 12.16
CA VAL A 327 -20.84 -21.96 11.94
C VAL A 327 -22.06 -22.03 12.88
N GLU A 328 -22.39 -23.25 13.28
CA GLU A 328 -23.38 -23.61 14.29
C GLU A 328 -23.05 -23.05 15.68
N ASP A 329 -21.79 -22.73 15.97
CA ASP A 329 -21.37 -22.17 17.26
C ASP A 329 -21.56 -20.64 17.34
N ILE A 330 -21.77 -19.97 16.20
CA ILE A 330 -21.94 -18.51 16.13
C ILE A 330 -23.22 -18.11 16.88
N GLU A 331 -23.14 -17.28 17.92
CA GLU A 331 -24.32 -16.77 18.62
C GLU A 331 -24.34 -15.25 18.63
N LEU A 332 -25.51 -14.67 18.37
CA LEU A 332 -25.71 -13.23 18.42
C LEU A 332 -26.18 -12.80 19.83
N PRO A 333 -25.70 -11.67 20.35
CA PRO A 333 -26.04 -11.24 21.70
C PRO A 333 -27.50 -10.81 21.79
N THR A 334 -28.24 -11.41 22.73
CA THR A 334 -29.62 -11.05 23.05
C THR A 334 -29.66 -9.90 24.07
N GLY A 335 -30.72 -9.08 24.06
CA GLY A 335 -30.94 -8.01 25.05
C GLY A 335 -30.33 -6.65 24.71
N HIS A 336 -29.67 -6.53 23.56
CA HIS A 336 -29.20 -5.24 23.03
C HIS A 336 -30.10 -4.77 21.87
N LYS A 337 -30.28 -3.45 21.74
CA LYS A 337 -31.14 -2.87 20.68
C LYS A 337 -30.50 -2.92 19.30
N ASN A 338 -29.21 -2.62 19.20
CA ASN A 338 -28.51 -2.47 17.93
C ASN A 338 -27.23 -3.32 17.92
N VAL A 339 -27.17 -4.29 17.01
CA VAL A 339 -26.01 -5.16 16.79
C VAL A 339 -25.59 -5.08 15.32
N HIS A 340 -24.29 -4.89 15.12
CA HIS A 340 -23.62 -5.05 13.83
C HIS A 340 -22.80 -6.34 13.86
N ALA A 341 -22.97 -7.21 12.88
CA ALA A 341 -22.21 -8.45 12.77
C ALA A 341 -21.14 -8.36 11.67
N THR A 342 -19.88 -8.57 12.03
CA THR A 342 -18.79 -8.71 11.05
C THR A 342 -18.45 -10.19 10.90
N LEU A 343 -18.61 -10.74 9.71
CA LEU A 343 -18.38 -12.15 9.39
C LEU A 343 -17.16 -12.28 8.48
N TYR A 344 -16.14 -13.00 8.94
CA TYR A 344 -15.04 -13.42 8.07
C TYR A 344 -15.43 -14.73 7.37
N PHE A 345 -15.29 -14.76 6.05
CA PHE A 345 -15.61 -15.89 5.20
C PHE A 345 -14.47 -16.17 4.22
N GLU A 346 -13.80 -17.30 4.41
CA GLU A 346 -12.85 -17.83 3.43
C GLU A 346 -13.63 -18.32 2.21
N THR A 347 -13.24 -17.88 1.02
CA THR A 347 -14.01 -18.20 -0.19
C THR A 347 -13.64 -19.56 -0.80
N VAL A 348 -12.36 -19.95 -0.70
CA VAL A 348 -11.80 -21.18 -1.25
C VAL A 348 -10.88 -21.80 -0.22
N ARG A 349 -11.16 -23.05 0.16
CA ARG A 349 -10.38 -23.82 1.13
C ARG A 349 -9.88 -25.09 0.48
N ASN A 350 -8.56 -25.32 0.52
CA ASN A 350 -7.92 -26.48 -0.09
C ASN A 350 -8.35 -26.68 -1.56
N GLY A 351 -8.44 -25.59 -2.33
CA GLY A 351 -8.88 -25.59 -3.73
C GLY A 351 -10.40 -25.74 -3.95
N ILE A 352 -11.19 -25.92 -2.89
CA ILE A 352 -12.64 -26.12 -2.97
C ILE A 352 -13.36 -24.80 -2.61
N PRO A 353 -14.16 -24.22 -3.52
CA PRO A 353 -15.00 -23.06 -3.22
C PRO A 353 -16.04 -23.38 -2.14
N LEU A 354 -16.13 -22.54 -1.11
CA LEU A 354 -17.11 -22.68 -0.03
C LEU A 354 -18.46 -22.08 -0.41
N ASP A 355 -19.56 -22.67 0.06
CA ASP A 355 -20.90 -22.20 -0.28
C ASP A 355 -21.41 -21.12 0.68
N LEU A 356 -21.50 -19.89 0.18
CA LEU A 356 -22.08 -18.74 0.89
C LEU A 356 -23.55 -18.96 1.26
N HIS A 357 -24.37 -19.57 0.40
CA HIS A 357 -25.79 -19.79 0.72
C HIS A 357 -25.94 -20.70 1.93
N THR A 358 -25.19 -21.80 1.96
CA THR A 358 -25.18 -22.72 3.12
C THR A 358 -24.68 -22.01 4.39
N PHE A 359 -23.64 -21.20 4.29
CA PHE A 359 -23.13 -20.41 5.41
C PHE A 359 -24.20 -19.46 5.97
N ILE A 360 -24.86 -18.67 5.12
CA ILE A 360 -25.89 -17.71 5.55
C ILE A 360 -27.14 -18.41 6.07
N ARG A 361 -27.57 -19.52 5.46
CA ARG A 361 -28.72 -20.31 5.95
C ARG A 361 -28.53 -20.82 7.37
N LYS A 362 -27.30 -21.12 7.79
CA LYS A 362 -26.98 -21.52 9.17
C LYS A 362 -27.02 -20.36 10.17
N ILE A 363 -26.78 -19.13 9.71
CA ILE A 363 -26.75 -17.92 10.55
C ILE A 363 -28.14 -17.25 10.63
N ALA A 364 -28.91 -17.25 9.54
CA ALA A 364 -30.18 -16.54 9.43
C ALA A 364 -31.20 -16.87 10.55
N PRO A 365 -31.38 -18.14 11.00
CA PRO A 365 -32.28 -18.44 12.12
C PRO A 365 -31.88 -17.73 13.42
N LYS A 366 -30.56 -17.56 13.64
CA LYS A 366 -30.01 -16.92 14.84
C LYS A 366 -30.20 -15.41 14.80
N VAL A 367 -30.09 -14.81 13.61
CA VAL A 367 -30.44 -13.41 13.36
C VAL A 367 -31.91 -13.17 13.68
N LYS A 368 -32.80 -14.03 13.17
CA LYS A 368 -34.24 -13.95 13.44
C LYS A 368 -34.57 -14.10 14.92
N ARG A 369 -33.89 -15.01 15.63
CA ARG A 369 -34.05 -15.18 17.09
C ARG A 369 -33.61 -13.95 17.87
N SER A 370 -32.51 -13.32 17.47
CA SER A 370 -31.93 -12.17 18.17
C SER A 370 -32.73 -10.88 17.92
N GLY A 371 -33.24 -10.69 16.71
CA GLY A 371 -34.16 -9.58 16.35
C GLY A 371 -33.56 -8.17 16.44
N ASN A 372 -32.25 -8.06 16.62
CA ASN A 372 -31.53 -6.80 16.88
C ASN A 372 -30.37 -6.53 15.92
N LEU A 373 -30.24 -7.33 14.85
CA LEU A 373 -29.22 -7.13 13.84
C LEU A 373 -29.62 -5.95 12.96
N THR A 374 -28.91 -4.83 13.12
CA THR A 374 -29.17 -3.60 12.36
C THR A 374 -28.31 -3.50 11.10
N GLY A 375 -27.18 -4.22 11.06
CA GLY A 375 -26.30 -4.25 9.90
C GLY A 375 -25.31 -5.42 9.96
N ALA A 376 -24.71 -5.74 8.83
CA ALA A 376 -23.65 -6.74 8.74
C ALA A 376 -22.53 -6.31 7.80
N THR A 377 -21.31 -6.75 8.07
CA THR A 377 -20.20 -6.70 7.13
C THR A 377 -19.72 -8.11 6.87
N ILE A 378 -19.61 -8.52 5.60
CA ILE A 378 -19.03 -9.80 5.22
C ILE A 378 -17.71 -9.53 4.52
N MET A 379 -16.64 -10.08 5.09
CA MET A 379 -15.31 -10.02 4.53
C MET A 379 -14.99 -11.36 3.87
N PHE A 380 -14.97 -11.35 2.54
CA PHE A 380 -14.46 -12.45 1.73
C PHE A 380 -12.94 -12.43 1.70
N ASP A 381 -12.33 -13.53 2.10
CA ASP A 381 -10.92 -13.80 1.84
C ASP A 381 -10.80 -14.66 0.58
N ASP A 382 -10.41 -14.00 -0.52
CA ASP A 382 -10.29 -14.56 -1.88
C ASP A 382 -8.83 -14.78 -2.30
N ARG A 383 -7.91 -14.89 -1.33
CA ARG A 383 -6.49 -15.17 -1.60
C ARG A 383 -6.24 -16.46 -2.39
N ASN A 384 -7.07 -17.48 -2.18
CA ASN A 384 -7.00 -18.78 -2.85
C ASN A 384 -7.98 -18.87 -4.04
N GLY A 385 -8.64 -17.77 -4.40
CA GLY A 385 -9.60 -17.71 -5.49
C GLY A 385 -9.02 -17.06 -6.73
N LEU A 386 -8.58 -15.80 -6.63
CA LEU A 386 -8.05 -15.05 -7.77
C LEU A 386 -6.87 -15.78 -8.42
N GLY A 387 -6.86 -15.87 -9.76
CA GLY A 387 -5.86 -16.61 -10.53
C GLY A 387 -6.12 -18.11 -10.62
N MET A 388 -7.01 -18.67 -9.79
CA MET A 388 -7.22 -20.12 -9.67
C MET A 388 -8.65 -20.56 -10.04
N VAL A 389 -9.66 -19.81 -9.61
CA VAL A 389 -11.06 -20.22 -9.62
C VAL A 389 -11.92 -19.32 -10.52
N GLY A 390 -12.95 -19.90 -11.15
CA GLY A 390 -13.89 -19.21 -12.04
C GLY A 390 -13.54 -19.34 -13.52
N PRO A 391 -14.49 -19.07 -14.43
CA PRO A 391 -14.29 -19.27 -15.88
C PRO A 391 -13.13 -18.44 -16.45
N GLN A 392 -12.89 -17.25 -15.90
CA GLN A 392 -11.77 -16.38 -16.29
C GLN A 392 -10.62 -16.43 -15.28
N SER A 393 -10.67 -17.34 -14.31
CA SER A 393 -9.75 -17.40 -13.17
C SER A 393 -9.72 -16.08 -12.37
N LEU A 394 -10.85 -15.37 -12.27
CA LEU A 394 -10.95 -14.08 -11.57
C LEU A 394 -11.34 -14.23 -10.09
N GLY A 395 -11.49 -15.45 -9.59
CA GLY A 395 -11.76 -15.72 -8.18
C GLY A 395 -13.19 -16.15 -7.88
N TYR A 396 -13.51 -16.23 -6.59
CA TYR A 396 -14.75 -16.83 -6.12
C TYR A 396 -16.00 -16.15 -6.67
N LEU A 397 -16.04 -14.81 -6.66
CA LEU A 397 -17.21 -14.07 -7.17
C LEU A 397 -17.43 -14.33 -8.66
N ASN A 398 -16.37 -14.42 -9.47
CA ASN A 398 -16.49 -14.74 -10.89
C ASN A 398 -17.05 -16.16 -11.13
N LEU A 399 -16.67 -17.13 -10.29
CA LEU A 399 -17.27 -18.46 -10.32
C LEU A 399 -18.77 -18.41 -9.98
N MET A 400 -19.14 -17.68 -8.93
CA MET A 400 -20.52 -17.61 -8.48
C MET A 400 -21.42 -16.84 -9.45
N GLU A 401 -20.91 -15.77 -10.06
CA GLU A 401 -21.59 -15.05 -11.15
C GLU A 401 -21.90 -15.98 -12.33
N ALA A 402 -20.96 -16.84 -12.70
CA ALA A 402 -21.17 -17.79 -13.79
C ALA A 402 -22.20 -18.89 -13.43
N LYS A 403 -22.27 -19.29 -12.17
CA LYS A 403 -23.20 -20.34 -11.69
C LYS A 403 -24.60 -19.84 -11.39
N HIS A 404 -24.71 -18.65 -10.80
CA HIS A 404 -25.93 -18.14 -10.17
C HIS A 404 -26.37 -16.78 -10.72
N GLY A 405 -25.60 -16.20 -11.64
CA GLY A 405 -25.86 -14.88 -12.20
C GLY A 405 -25.36 -13.74 -11.32
N VAL A 406 -25.45 -12.52 -11.85
CA VAL A 406 -24.90 -11.31 -11.22
C VAL A 406 -25.60 -10.97 -9.89
N ASN A 407 -26.85 -11.37 -9.70
CA ASN A 407 -27.62 -11.03 -8.50
C ASN A 407 -27.39 -11.99 -7.32
N PHE A 408 -26.52 -13.00 -7.45
CA PHE A 408 -26.41 -14.06 -6.44
C PHE A 408 -26.08 -13.55 -5.03
N LEU A 409 -25.29 -12.48 -4.90
CA LEU A 409 -24.97 -11.89 -3.58
C LEU A 409 -26.23 -11.36 -2.90
N ASN A 410 -27.10 -10.66 -3.64
CA ASN A 410 -28.36 -10.16 -3.10
C ASN A 410 -29.24 -11.32 -2.63
N ASP A 411 -29.33 -12.38 -3.43
CA ASP A 411 -30.14 -13.57 -3.11
C ASP A 411 -29.59 -14.35 -1.91
N ALA A 412 -28.26 -14.51 -1.83
CA ALA A 412 -27.59 -15.22 -0.75
C ALA A 412 -27.71 -14.49 0.60
N LEU A 413 -27.68 -13.15 0.58
CA LEU A 413 -27.63 -12.32 1.78
C LEU A 413 -29.00 -11.88 2.29
N ARG A 414 -30.04 -11.93 1.44
CA ARG A 414 -31.43 -11.59 1.79
C ARG A 414 -31.94 -12.20 3.11
N PRO A 415 -31.61 -13.46 3.49
CA PRO A 415 -32.06 -14.04 4.75
C PRO A 415 -31.58 -13.32 6.03
N LEU A 416 -30.55 -12.46 5.96
CA LEU A 416 -30.09 -11.67 7.11
C LEU A 416 -31.03 -10.51 7.45
N GLN A 417 -31.89 -10.07 6.51
CA GLN A 417 -32.90 -9.03 6.71
C GLN A 417 -32.35 -7.69 7.25
N CYS A 418 -31.11 -7.35 6.90
CA CYS A 418 -30.46 -6.09 7.28
C CYS A 418 -29.62 -5.54 6.12
N GLU A 419 -29.07 -4.34 6.27
CA GLU A 419 -28.09 -3.81 5.34
C GLU A 419 -26.76 -4.58 5.48
N VAL A 420 -26.26 -5.12 4.37
CA VAL A 420 -25.02 -5.90 4.35
C VAL A 420 -23.98 -5.20 3.50
N GLU A 421 -22.82 -4.93 4.08
CA GLU A 421 -21.64 -4.47 3.36
C GLU A 421 -20.77 -5.66 3.00
N VAL A 422 -20.42 -5.80 1.71
CA VAL A 422 -19.49 -6.84 1.26
C VAL A 422 -18.13 -6.22 0.94
N ILE A 423 -17.08 -6.82 1.46
CA ILE A 423 -15.70 -6.53 1.05
C ILE A 423 -15.01 -7.82 0.63
N VAL A 424 -14.14 -7.73 -0.36
CA VAL A 424 -13.30 -8.82 -0.87
C VAL A 424 -11.86 -8.42 -0.64
N ALA A 425 -11.13 -9.20 0.15
CA ALA A 425 -9.70 -9.09 0.31
C ALA A 425 -9.02 -10.23 -0.43
N GLY A 426 -7.88 -9.95 -1.06
CA GLY A 426 -7.11 -10.97 -1.77
C GLY A 426 -5.63 -10.66 -1.83
N SER A 427 -4.89 -11.55 -2.48
CA SER A 427 -3.44 -11.58 -2.52
C SER A 427 -2.93 -11.63 -3.95
N TRP A 428 -2.11 -10.66 -4.34
CA TRP A 428 -1.43 -10.70 -5.64
C TRP A 428 -0.33 -11.76 -5.66
N PHE A 429 0.20 -12.10 -4.48
CA PHE A 429 1.26 -13.09 -4.34
C PHE A 429 0.72 -14.48 -4.59
N ASP A 430 -0.37 -14.86 -3.91
CA ASP A 430 -1.00 -16.16 -4.10
C ASP A 430 -1.59 -16.30 -5.51
N ALA A 431 -2.11 -15.22 -6.08
CA ALA A 431 -2.70 -15.24 -7.42
C ALA A 431 -1.65 -15.29 -8.55
N PHE A 432 -0.62 -14.43 -8.50
CA PHE A 432 0.29 -14.16 -9.62
C PHE A 432 1.79 -14.21 -9.27
N GLY A 433 2.14 -14.43 -7.99
CA GLY A 433 3.52 -14.28 -7.50
C GLY A 433 3.98 -12.83 -7.40
N HIS A 434 3.07 -11.86 -7.54
CA HIS A 434 3.38 -10.44 -7.47
C HIS A 434 3.24 -9.89 -6.05
N GLN A 435 3.96 -8.82 -5.74
CA GLN A 435 3.90 -8.20 -4.41
C GLN A 435 2.53 -7.57 -4.12
N GLY A 436 1.99 -7.84 -2.94
CA GLY A 436 0.96 -7.02 -2.30
C GLY A 436 -0.38 -7.70 -2.08
N GLY A 437 -1.25 -6.99 -1.38
CA GLY A 437 -2.65 -7.36 -1.16
C GLY A 437 -3.61 -6.32 -1.72
N TYR A 438 -4.87 -6.70 -1.86
CA TYR A 438 -5.92 -5.77 -2.24
C TYR A 438 -7.17 -5.97 -1.40
N VAL A 439 -7.98 -4.92 -1.34
CA VAL A 439 -9.36 -4.97 -0.86
C VAL A 439 -10.25 -4.22 -1.84
N THR A 440 -11.41 -4.78 -2.16
CA THR A 440 -12.46 -4.10 -2.93
C THR A 440 -13.83 -4.28 -2.28
N GLY A 441 -14.74 -3.35 -2.51
CA GLY A 441 -16.05 -3.30 -1.85
C GLY A 441 -16.73 -1.98 -2.19
N SER A 442 -17.79 -1.63 -1.45
CA SER A 442 -18.46 -0.33 -1.63
C SER A 442 -17.47 0.83 -1.49
N ALA A 443 -17.66 1.89 -2.29
CA ALA A 443 -16.73 3.02 -2.33
C ALA A 443 -16.60 3.71 -0.96
N SER A 444 -17.73 3.86 -0.25
CA SER A 444 -17.77 4.44 1.10
C SER A 444 -17.00 3.59 2.11
N LYS A 445 -17.17 2.26 2.07
CA LYS A 445 -16.49 1.36 3.01
C LYS A 445 -14.99 1.31 2.76
N VAL A 446 -14.58 1.18 1.50
CA VAL A 446 -13.16 1.13 1.14
C VAL A 446 -12.48 2.48 1.40
N GLU A 447 -13.12 3.62 1.16
CA GLU A 447 -12.60 4.94 1.59
C GLU A 447 -12.35 4.95 3.11
N CYS A 448 -13.32 4.53 3.92
CA CYS A 448 -13.13 4.42 5.38
C CYS A 448 -11.94 3.52 5.75
N LEU A 449 -11.80 2.37 5.07
CA LEU A 449 -10.67 1.47 5.28
C LEU A 449 -9.32 2.10 4.93
N THR A 450 -9.23 3.02 3.97
CA THR A 450 -7.96 3.71 3.66
C THR A 450 -7.41 4.57 4.81
N TRP A 451 -8.29 5.00 5.73
CA TRP A 451 -7.93 5.74 6.94
C TRP A 451 -7.66 4.82 8.14
N ASN A 452 -8.46 3.76 8.28
CA ASN A 452 -8.42 2.90 9.47
C ASN A 452 -7.46 1.71 9.34
N THR A 453 -7.14 1.30 8.12
CA THR A 453 -6.24 0.18 7.84
C THR A 453 -4.80 0.67 7.92
N LYS A 454 -4.07 0.26 8.95
CA LYS A 454 -2.66 0.63 9.16
C LYS A 454 -1.76 0.27 7.96
N ALA A 455 -2.06 -0.85 7.29
CA ALA A 455 -1.37 -1.28 6.08
C ALA A 455 -1.43 -0.24 4.95
N PHE A 456 -2.56 0.45 4.78
CA PHE A 456 -2.70 1.48 3.74
C PHE A 456 -2.18 2.83 4.23
N PHE A 457 -2.49 3.17 5.47
CA PHE A 457 -2.23 4.51 6.01
C PHE A 457 -0.75 4.77 6.32
N PHE A 458 -0.06 3.82 6.96
CA PHE A 458 1.32 4.00 7.43
C PHE A 458 2.38 3.26 6.61
N SER A 459 1.97 2.20 5.90
CA SER A 459 2.91 1.40 5.12
C SER A 459 3.23 2.04 3.78
N THR A 460 4.37 1.62 3.23
CA THR A 460 4.72 1.91 1.85
C THR A 460 3.80 1.08 0.92
N PRO A 461 3.36 1.64 -0.22
CA PRO A 461 2.65 0.92 -1.27
C PRO A 461 3.45 -0.29 -1.79
N PRO A 462 2.83 -1.19 -2.58
CA PRO A 462 3.59 -2.16 -3.36
C PRO A 462 4.53 -1.46 -4.34
N MET A 463 5.56 -2.16 -4.82
CA MET A 463 6.42 -1.60 -5.88
C MET A 463 5.57 -1.29 -7.14
N PRO A 464 5.78 -0.15 -7.82
CA PRO A 464 4.99 0.23 -9.01
C PRO A 464 5.03 -0.83 -10.11
N VAL A 465 6.18 -1.45 -10.30
CA VAL A 465 6.40 -2.59 -11.20
C VAL A 465 5.49 -3.77 -10.89
N GLN A 466 5.36 -4.14 -9.61
CA GLN A 466 4.50 -5.24 -9.17
C GLN A 466 3.02 -4.90 -9.38
N ALA A 467 2.62 -3.67 -9.09
CA ALA A 467 1.26 -3.20 -9.38
C ALA A 467 0.97 -3.18 -10.90
N ALA A 468 1.93 -2.75 -11.72
CA ALA A 468 1.79 -2.74 -13.18
C ALA A 468 1.65 -4.16 -13.76
N MET A 469 2.45 -5.10 -13.25
CA MET A 469 2.39 -6.50 -13.64
C MET A 469 1.05 -7.13 -13.23
N SER A 470 0.54 -6.84 -12.01
CA SER A 470 -0.79 -7.29 -11.58
C SER A 470 -1.92 -6.68 -12.40
N ASP A 471 -1.85 -5.39 -12.75
CA ASP A 471 -2.84 -4.76 -13.64
C ASP A 471 -2.84 -5.41 -15.02
N ARG A 472 -1.65 -5.68 -15.58
CA ARG A 472 -1.54 -6.37 -16.88
C ARG A 472 -2.09 -7.78 -16.80
N MET A 473 -1.81 -8.51 -15.73
CA MET A 473 -2.30 -9.86 -15.55
C MET A 473 -3.83 -9.90 -15.47
N LEU A 474 -4.45 -8.97 -14.74
CA LEU A 474 -5.92 -8.83 -14.74
C LEU A 474 -6.48 -8.53 -16.13
N GLN A 475 -5.82 -7.67 -16.92
CA GLN A 475 -6.24 -7.41 -18.31
C GLN A 475 -6.17 -8.68 -19.16
N VAL A 476 -5.11 -9.47 -19.03
CA VAL A 476 -4.97 -10.75 -19.74
C VAL A 476 -6.11 -11.70 -19.37
N LEU A 477 -6.45 -11.81 -18.07
CA LEU A 477 -7.55 -12.67 -17.62
C LEU A 477 -8.91 -12.18 -18.10
N LEU A 478 -9.18 -10.88 -18.06
CA LEU A 478 -10.43 -10.29 -18.56
C LEU A 478 -10.61 -10.48 -20.06
N ASN A 479 -9.51 -10.47 -20.82
CA ASN A 479 -9.52 -10.64 -22.28
C ASN A 479 -9.47 -12.11 -22.73
N LYS A 480 -9.38 -13.08 -21.82
CA LYS A 480 -9.52 -14.49 -22.21
C LYS A 480 -10.95 -14.72 -22.69
N ASP A 481 -11.11 -14.88 -24.01
CA ASP A 481 -12.33 -15.41 -24.59
C ASP A 481 -12.69 -16.73 -23.88
N SER A 482 -13.92 -16.82 -23.40
CA SER A 482 -14.52 -17.95 -22.66
C SER A 482 -14.53 -19.28 -23.43
N LYS A 483 -13.90 -19.35 -24.61
CA LYS A 483 -13.81 -20.52 -25.50
C LYS A 483 -12.48 -21.27 -25.46
N LYS A 484 -11.40 -20.71 -24.89
CA LYS A 484 -10.18 -21.50 -24.65
C LYS A 484 -10.33 -22.24 -23.33
N LYS A 485 -10.89 -23.45 -23.43
CA LYS A 485 -10.96 -24.48 -22.38
C LYS A 485 -9.72 -24.39 -21.50
N ALA A 486 -9.95 -24.44 -20.18
CA ALA A 486 -8.96 -24.71 -19.17
C ALA A 486 -7.97 -25.75 -19.69
N VAL A 487 -6.78 -25.29 -20.09
CA VAL A 487 -5.62 -26.17 -20.12
C VAL A 487 -5.46 -26.56 -18.66
N ALA A 488 -5.57 -27.85 -18.37
CA ALA A 488 -5.30 -28.38 -17.05
C ALA A 488 -3.94 -27.86 -16.59
N TRP A 489 -3.94 -27.02 -15.57
CA TRP A 489 -2.75 -26.50 -14.92
C TRP A 489 -2.36 -27.52 -13.83
N GLU A 490 -1.96 -28.71 -14.26
CA GLU A 490 -1.30 -29.68 -13.39
C GLU A 490 0.20 -29.38 -13.43
N SER A 491 0.75 -29.05 -12.26
CA SER A 491 2.14 -29.37 -11.89
C SER A 491 2.07 -30.48 -10.86
#